data_AF-A0A2N2A821-F1
#
_entry.id   AF-A0A2N2A821-F1
#
_cell.length_a   1.000
_cell.length_b   1.000
_cell.length_c   1.000
_cell.angle_alpha   90.00
_cell.angle_beta   90.00
_cell.angle_gamma   90.00
#
_symmetry.space_group_name_H-M   'P 1'
#
loop_
_entity.id
_entity.type
_entity.pdbx_description
1 polymer ?
#
loop_
_entity_poly.entity_id
_entity_poly.type
_entity_poly.pdbx_seq_one_letter_code
_entity_poly.pdbx_strand_id
1 'polypeptide(L)'
;MQSANATNSASDRAALDQEVQQRIAEIDRIASQTSFNGLKVLDGSFGNAQFQVGANVGETIGVNLSTGVRAGQIGQLASVTTGDLSANFASVATAASLTGSVPTTRDFSQTVSAATLTGIAGSAADADFSGVGDDRTFNVNGATVTLNTDLSAAGALVTAVQTQLGGAFAVSDVGGALQISTVATGAASNITIDGADAAQFFGAATQTDAGTDSTAASFQVNGNTVTLNTNLSAAGALGAAVQAQLGAGFTVTESAGALQIADASGTTGTGSTITITNETGTDLFGATSAAGSAAVAGATLAAGDFTLQSGTDAAVDITGTFANAADLANAINTSAAGGAGKVVAVASSDGTSIALTSGTDFTIGGANVPAGFTAATTAVTGSLNTVNVGTVASANDAIQRADTALSAVSTLRSSLGAIQNRFESTISNLQAVSQNLSASRSRIQDADFAAETAALSRAQILQQAGVTVLTQANAAPQAVLQLLR
;
A
#
# COMPACT_ATOMS: atom_id res chain seq x y z
N MET A 1 -7.31 23.46 2.35
CA MET A 1 -8.02 23.94 3.56
C MET A 1 -7.02 24.11 4.68
N GLN A 2 -6.97 25.27 5.35
CA GLN A 2 -6.07 25.45 6.50
C GLN A 2 -6.45 24.53 7.67
N SER A 3 -7.73 24.13 7.80
CA SER A 3 -8.24 23.22 8.85
C SER A 3 -7.66 21.80 8.80
N ALA A 4 -7.09 21.36 7.68
CA ALA A 4 -6.39 20.09 7.55
C ALA A 4 -4.96 20.13 8.11
N ASN A 5 -4.44 21.33 8.45
CA ASN A 5 -3.10 21.52 8.98
C ASN A 5 -3.12 21.37 10.52
N ALA A 6 -2.18 20.61 11.06
CA ALA A 6 -2.06 20.31 12.50
C ALA A 6 -1.85 21.57 13.38
N THR A 7 -1.62 22.74 12.77
CA THR A 7 -1.43 24.03 13.42
C THR A 7 -2.72 24.73 13.86
N ASN A 8 -3.90 24.31 13.40
CA ASN A 8 -5.17 24.91 13.83
C ASN A 8 -5.68 24.27 15.12
N SER A 9 -6.04 25.10 16.10
CA SER A 9 -6.63 24.64 17.36
C SER A 9 -8.07 24.12 17.15
N ALA A 10 -8.62 23.40 18.14
CA ALA A 10 -10.00 22.94 18.07
C ALA A 10 -11.01 24.10 17.96
N SER A 11 -10.73 25.25 18.60
CA SER A 11 -11.53 26.46 18.47
C SER A 11 -11.45 27.08 17.08
N ASP A 12 -10.28 27.07 16.43
CA ASP A 12 -10.13 27.59 15.07
C ASP A 12 -10.93 26.74 14.07
N ARG A 13 -10.89 25.41 14.22
CA ARG A 13 -11.68 24.50 13.38
C ARG A 13 -13.18 24.68 13.60
N ALA A 14 -13.62 24.94 14.82
CA ALA A 14 -15.03 25.24 15.11
C ALA A 14 -15.49 26.56 14.47
N ALA A 15 -14.66 27.61 14.50
CA ALA A 15 -14.96 28.88 13.84
C ALA A 15 -15.01 28.73 12.31
N LEU A 16 -14.06 28.00 11.72
CA LEU A 16 -14.06 27.68 10.29
C LEU A 16 -15.28 26.86 9.88
N ASP A 17 -15.70 25.90 10.71
CA ASP A 17 -16.91 25.13 10.47
C ASP A 17 -18.16 26.02 10.44
N GLN A 18 -18.28 26.97 11.38
CA GLN A 18 -19.38 27.95 11.37
C GLN A 18 -19.39 28.79 10.09
N GLU A 19 -18.23 29.23 9.59
CA GLU A 19 -18.17 29.92 8.30
C GLU A 19 -18.67 29.02 7.16
N VAL A 20 -18.21 27.77 7.10
CA VAL A 20 -18.64 26.79 6.09
C VAL A 20 -20.16 26.60 6.14
N GLN A 21 -20.75 26.42 7.32
CA GLN A 21 -22.21 26.31 7.46
C GLN A 21 -22.96 27.55 6.97
N GLN A 22 -22.44 28.76 7.23
CA GLN A 22 -23.03 30.00 6.72
C GLN A 22 -22.95 30.09 5.19
N ARG A 23 -21.84 29.65 4.58
CA ARG A 23 -21.71 29.59 3.12
C ARG A 23 -22.67 28.57 2.50
N ILE A 24 -22.86 27.43 3.14
CA ILE A 24 -23.83 26.41 2.72
C ILE A 24 -25.26 26.98 2.77
N ALA A 25 -25.62 27.68 3.85
CA ALA A 25 -26.92 28.36 3.97
C ALA A 25 -27.11 29.43 2.89
N GLU A 26 -26.05 30.14 2.52
CA GLU A 26 -26.08 31.13 1.45
C GLU A 26 -26.29 30.49 0.06
N ILE A 27 -25.67 29.34 -0.21
CA ILE A 27 -25.93 28.55 -1.43
C ILE A 27 -27.41 28.18 -1.51
N ASP A 28 -27.98 27.70 -0.41
CA ASP A 28 -29.40 27.33 -0.33
C ASP A 28 -30.33 28.54 -0.52
N ARG A 29 -29.96 29.69 0.04
CA ARG A 29 -30.70 30.96 -0.16
C ARG A 29 -30.69 31.37 -1.62
N ILE A 30 -29.54 31.33 -2.29
CA ILE A 30 -29.43 31.70 -3.71
C ILE A 30 -30.28 30.74 -4.56
N ALA A 31 -30.10 29.43 -4.39
CA ALA A 31 -30.83 28.42 -5.15
C ALA A 31 -32.36 28.55 -4.99
N SER A 32 -32.84 28.85 -3.78
CA SER A 32 -34.26 29.02 -3.49
C SER A 32 -34.83 30.39 -3.88
N GLN A 33 -34.00 31.42 -4.07
CA GLN A 33 -34.47 32.76 -4.46
C GLN A 33 -34.42 32.98 -5.97
N THR A 34 -33.49 32.37 -6.69
CA THR A 34 -33.38 32.50 -8.15
C THR A 34 -34.64 31.99 -8.83
N SER A 35 -35.31 32.88 -9.56
CA SER A 35 -36.54 32.57 -10.29
C SER A 35 -36.51 33.18 -11.67
N PHE A 36 -37.21 32.53 -12.59
CA PHE A 36 -37.50 33.02 -13.93
C PHE A 36 -39.00 32.94 -14.16
N ASN A 37 -39.63 34.07 -14.48
CA ASN A 37 -41.08 34.16 -14.68
C ASN A 37 -41.90 33.59 -13.49
N GLY A 38 -41.45 33.84 -12.26
CA GLY A 38 -42.08 33.36 -11.03
C GLY A 38 -41.81 31.89 -10.68
N LEU A 39 -41.19 31.11 -11.57
CA LEU A 39 -40.82 29.72 -11.34
C LEU A 39 -39.37 29.64 -10.84
N LYS A 40 -39.10 28.74 -9.88
CA LYS A 40 -37.75 28.49 -9.39
C LYS A 40 -37.00 27.64 -10.40
N VAL A 41 -35.76 28.01 -10.71
CA VAL A 41 -34.96 27.39 -11.77
C VAL A 41 -33.75 26.63 -11.26
N LEU A 42 -33.37 26.85 -9.99
CA LEU A 42 -32.15 26.29 -9.38
C LEU A 42 -32.45 25.33 -8.21
N ASP A 43 -33.70 25.16 -7.79
CA ASP A 43 -34.07 24.29 -6.66
C ASP A 43 -34.50 22.88 -7.06
N GLY A 44 -34.46 22.57 -8.36
CA GLY A 44 -34.89 21.29 -8.93
C GLY A 44 -36.41 21.17 -9.14
N SER A 45 -37.21 22.13 -8.66
CA SER A 45 -38.68 22.09 -8.80
C SER A 45 -39.15 22.42 -10.22
N PHE A 46 -38.31 23.05 -11.03
CA PHE A 46 -38.61 23.39 -12.43
C PHE A 46 -38.87 22.14 -13.30
N GLY A 47 -38.17 21.04 -13.00
CA GLY A 47 -38.29 19.79 -13.73
C GLY A 47 -37.91 19.91 -15.21
N ASN A 48 -38.72 19.28 -16.06
CA ASN A 48 -38.55 19.28 -17.51
C ASN A 48 -39.55 20.24 -18.16
N ALA A 49 -39.05 21.29 -18.81
CA ALA A 49 -39.87 22.20 -19.61
C ALA A 49 -39.56 22.01 -21.10
N GLN A 50 -40.59 22.05 -21.93
CA GLN A 50 -40.45 22.10 -23.39
C GLN A 50 -40.97 23.45 -23.88
N PHE A 51 -40.11 24.17 -24.60
CA PHE A 51 -40.46 25.41 -25.24
C PHE A 51 -40.69 25.16 -26.71
N GLN A 52 -41.90 25.41 -27.20
CA GLN A 52 -42.18 25.43 -28.63
C GLN A 52 -41.53 26.68 -29.23
N VAL A 53 -40.60 26.49 -30.16
CA VAL A 53 -39.77 27.57 -30.72
C VAL A 53 -39.87 27.66 -32.24
N GLY A 54 -40.82 26.95 -32.83
CA GLY A 54 -41.02 26.90 -34.27
C GLY A 54 -42.50 26.86 -34.64
N ALA A 55 -42.79 27.08 -35.92
CA ALA A 55 -44.16 27.09 -36.44
C ALA A 55 -44.73 25.67 -36.59
N ASN A 56 -43.87 24.65 -36.71
CA ASN A 56 -44.28 23.27 -36.91
C ASN A 56 -44.33 22.49 -35.59
N VAL A 57 -45.29 21.57 -35.49
CA VAL A 57 -45.39 20.65 -34.34
C VAL A 57 -44.10 19.83 -34.22
N GLY A 58 -43.50 19.83 -33.02
CA GLY A 58 -42.27 19.09 -32.73
C GLY A 58 -40.98 19.93 -32.75
N GLU A 59 -41.05 21.19 -33.19
CA GLU A 59 -39.93 22.14 -33.09
C GLU A 59 -39.82 22.71 -31.66
N THR A 60 -39.28 21.89 -30.74
CA THR A 60 -39.12 22.25 -29.33
C THR A 60 -37.67 22.34 -28.87
N ILE A 61 -37.43 23.15 -27.84
CA ILE A 61 -36.23 23.15 -27.03
C ILE A 61 -36.61 22.61 -25.65
N GLY A 62 -36.04 21.45 -25.31
CA GLY A 62 -36.16 20.85 -23.98
C GLY A 62 -35.15 21.46 -23.01
N VAL A 63 -35.62 21.83 -21.83
CA VAL A 63 -34.80 22.31 -20.72
C VAL A 63 -35.04 21.36 -19.55
N ASN A 64 -34.01 20.62 -19.14
CA ASN A 64 -34.04 19.76 -17.98
C ASN A 64 -33.29 20.45 -16.84
N LEU A 65 -34.02 20.82 -15.79
CA LEU A 65 -33.52 21.37 -14.54
C LEU A 65 -34.10 20.59 -13.35
N SER A 66 -34.24 19.27 -13.50
CA SER A 66 -34.76 18.41 -12.43
C SER A 66 -33.78 18.28 -11.26
N THR A 67 -32.48 18.43 -11.52
CA THR A 67 -31.44 18.42 -10.49
C THR A 67 -31.19 19.84 -10.01
N GLY A 68 -31.60 20.16 -8.79
CA GLY A 68 -31.33 21.45 -8.17
C GLY A 68 -29.90 21.60 -7.69
N VAL A 69 -29.47 22.85 -7.49
CA VAL A 69 -28.18 23.24 -6.90
C VAL A 69 -28.30 23.65 -5.44
N ARG A 70 -29.39 23.26 -4.77
CA ARG A 70 -29.47 23.37 -3.31
C ARG A 70 -28.38 22.52 -2.69
N ALA A 71 -27.84 22.96 -1.57
CA ALA A 71 -26.79 22.25 -0.85
C ALA A 71 -27.21 20.82 -0.49
N GLY A 72 -28.51 20.58 -0.27
CA GLY A 72 -29.08 19.25 -0.04
C GLY A 72 -29.17 18.32 -1.27
N GLN A 73 -28.95 18.83 -2.49
CA GLN A 73 -29.08 18.08 -3.75
C GLN A 73 -27.75 17.88 -4.48
N ILE A 74 -26.70 18.61 -4.07
CA ILE A 74 -25.35 18.55 -4.64
C ILE A 74 -24.33 18.07 -3.61
N GLY A 75 -23.14 17.69 -4.08
CA GLY A 75 -22.08 17.16 -3.21
C GLY A 75 -22.35 15.74 -2.72
N GLN A 76 -23.10 14.96 -3.50
CA GLN A 76 -23.32 13.54 -3.26
C GLN A 76 -22.04 12.78 -3.58
N LEU A 77 -21.68 11.83 -2.73
CA LEU A 77 -20.46 11.05 -2.87
C LEU A 77 -20.80 9.60 -2.57
N ALA A 78 -20.37 8.69 -3.44
CA ALA A 78 -20.35 7.27 -3.13
C ALA A 78 -19.11 7.01 -2.28
N SER A 79 -19.25 6.33 -1.15
CA SER A 79 -18.14 6.09 -0.22
C SER A 79 -18.22 4.70 0.40
N VAL A 80 -17.11 3.99 0.40
CA VAL A 80 -16.93 2.70 1.09
C VAL A 80 -15.63 2.77 1.86
N THR A 81 -15.68 2.49 3.17
CA THR A 81 -14.49 2.36 4.00
C THR A 81 -14.37 0.92 4.46
N THR A 82 -13.19 0.32 4.29
CA THR A 82 -12.94 -1.04 4.79
C THR A 82 -12.79 -1.03 6.31
N GLY A 83 -12.91 -2.21 6.92
CA GLY A 83 -12.35 -2.45 8.25
C GLY A 83 -10.82 -2.48 8.22
N ASP A 84 -10.24 -2.95 9.32
CA ASP A 84 -8.80 -3.23 9.42
C ASP A 84 -8.40 -4.38 8.47
N LEU A 85 -7.48 -4.09 7.56
CA LEU A 85 -6.92 -4.98 6.54
C LEU A 85 -5.55 -5.53 6.95
N SER A 86 -5.03 -5.20 8.14
CA SER A 86 -3.69 -5.63 8.57
C SER A 86 -3.52 -7.15 8.53
N ALA A 87 -4.56 -7.91 8.89
CA ALA A 87 -4.57 -9.38 8.80
C ALA A 87 -4.59 -9.91 7.36
N ASN A 88 -5.08 -9.11 6.40
CA ASN A 88 -5.16 -9.46 4.98
C ASN A 88 -3.82 -9.28 4.26
N PHE A 89 -2.97 -8.40 4.79
CA PHE A 89 -1.61 -8.16 4.31
C PHE A 89 -0.55 -8.73 5.27
N ALA A 90 -0.96 -9.43 6.33
CA ALA A 90 -0.05 -10.06 7.27
C ALA A 90 0.71 -11.16 6.52
N SER A 91 2.02 -10.97 6.38
CA SER A 91 2.87 -12.01 5.86
C SER A 91 2.78 -13.23 6.78
N VAL A 92 2.56 -14.41 6.19
CA VAL A 92 3.15 -15.60 6.80
C VAL A 92 4.64 -15.36 6.68
N ALA A 93 5.27 -14.89 7.75
CA ALA A 93 6.70 -14.91 7.88
C ALA A 93 7.12 -16.38 7.84
N THR A 94 7.32 -16.94 6.65
CA THR A 94 8.18 -18.10 6.52
C THR A 94 9.55 -17.59 6.93
N ALA A 95 9.90 -17.86 8.19
CA ALA A 95 11.26 -17.71 8.68
C ALA A 95 12.21 -18.24 7.59
N ALA A 96 13.33 -17.55 7.36
CA ALA A 96 14.40 -18.13 6.56
C ALA A 96 14.85 -19.40 7.29
N SER A 97 14.28 -20.54 6.88
CA SER A 97 14.57 -21.83 7.49
C SER A 97 15.87 -22.30 6.88
N LEU A 98 16.93 -22.30 7.67
CA LEU A 98 18.13 -23.03 7.34
C LEU A 98 17.79 -24.53 7.48
N THR A 99 17.27 -25.11 6.40
CA THR A 99 17.03 -26.56 6.27
C THR A 99 18.34 -27.28 5.94
N GLY A 100 19.39 -26.99 6.71
CA GLY A 100 20.59 -27.82 6.78
C GLY A 100 20.43 -28.79 7.93
N SER A 101 20.62 -30.08 7.69
CA SER A 101 20.70 -31.07 8.77
C SER A 101 21.78 -30.64 9.75
N VAL A 102 21.42 -30.42 11.02
CA VAL A 102 22.41 -30.15 12.08
C VAL A 102 23.47 -31.27 12.05
N PRO A 103 24.77 -30.94 11.96
CA PRO A 103 25.83 -31.94 11.95
C PRO A 103 25.69 -32.89 13.15
N THR A 104 25.73 -34.19 12.90
CA THR A 104 25.60 -35.23 13.94
C THR A 104 26.74 -35.18 14.96
N THR A 105 27.87 -34.61 14.57
CA THR A 105 29.01 -34.28 15.44
C THR A 105 29.05 -32.77 15.62
N ARG A 106 28.47 -32.25 16.71
CA ARG A 106 28.50 -30.83 17.10
C ARG A 106 29.81 -30.46 17.79
N ASP A 107 30.90 -30.89 17.16
CA ASP A 107 32.28 -30.54 17.53
C ASP A 107 32.72 -29.42 16.59
N PHE A 108 32.81 -28.21 17.15
CA PHE A 108 33.20 -27.00 16.41
C PHE A 108 34.70 -26.68 16.62
N SER A 109 35.46 -27.57 17.29
CA SER A 109 36.88 -27.43 17.56
C SER A 109 37.70 -28.19 16.51
N GLN A 110 38.34 -27.47 15.57
CA GLN A 110 39.04 -28.12 14.44
C GLN A 110 40.54 -28.34 14.67
N THR A 111 41.16 -27.69 15.66
CA THR A 111 42.53 -27.99 16.08
C THR A 111 42.62 -27.96 17.60
N VAL A 112 42.58 -29.14 18.22
CA VAL A 112 42.78 -29.27 19.67
C VAL A 112 44.19 -29.75 19.91
N SER A 113 45.01 -28.94 20.58
CA SER A 113 46.24 -29.45 21.18
C SER A 113 45.91 -30.04 22.54
N ALA A 114 46.41 -31.26 22.82
CA ALA A 114 46.31 -31.86 24.14
C ALA A 114 46.91 -30.90 25.19
N ALA A 115 46.19 -30.66 26.29
CA ALA A 115 46.79 -29.94 27.41
C ALA A 115 47.90 -30.81 27.99
N THR A 116 49.05 -30.20 28.24
CA THR A 116 50.29 -30.89 28.59
C THR A 116 50.98 -30.15 29.72
N LEU A 117 51.08 -30.81 30.89
CA LEU A 117 51.89 -30.33 31.98
C LEU A 117 53.18 -31.14 32.05
N THR A 118 54.31 -30.45 31.99
CA THR A 118 55.64 -31.03 32.14
C THR A 118 56.17 -30.71 33.52
N GLY A 119 56.64 -31.74 34.22
CA GLY A 119 57.21 -31.63 35.55
C GLY A 119 58.57 -30.93 35.59
N ILE A 120 59.16 -30.87 36.77
CA ILE A 120 60.52 -30.37 36.98
C ILE A 120 61.52 -31.38 36.38
N ALA A 121 62.63 -30.91 35.82
CA ALA A 121 63.72 -31.78 35.38
C ALA A 121 64.24 -32.64 36.53
N GLY A 122 64.29 -33.96 36.33
CA GLY A 122 64.66 -34.94 37.36
C GLY A 122 63.46 -35.48 38.17
N SER A 123 62.24 -34.96 37.98
CA SER A 123 61.03 -35.52 38.60
C SER A 123 60.73 -36.95 38.17
N ALA A 124 61.25 -37.39 37.02
CA ALA A 124 61.14 -38.77 36.56
C ALA A 124 62.22 -39.71 37.17
N ALA A 125 63.18 -39.16 37.93
CA ALA A 125 64.37 -39.86 38.41
C ALA A 125 64.33 -40.25 39.91
N ASP A 126 63.35 -39.76 40.67
CA ASP A 126 63.12 -40.21 42.05
C ASP A 126 62.42 -41.57 42.04
N ALA A 127 63.12 -42.59 42.54
CA ALA A 127 62.87 -43.97 42.12
C ALA A 127 62.62 -44.95 43.27
N ASP A 128 62.70 -44.54 44.53
CA ASP A 128 62.35 -45.42 45.66
C ASP A 128 61.36 -44.73 46.60
N PHE A 129 60.10 -45.15 46.54
CA PHE A 129 59.02 -44.71 47.43
C PHE A 129 58.60 -45.83 48.40
N SER A 130 59.44 -46.85 48.62
CA SER A 130 59.07 -48.03 49.41
C SER A 130 59.30 -47.90 50.93
N GLY A 131 59.91 -46.80 51.39
CA GLY A 131 60.15 -46.53 52.80
C GLY A 131 58.88 -46.07 53.55
N VAL A 132 58.85 -46.34 54.87
CA VAL A 132 57.70 -45.96 55.71
C VAL A 132 57.61 -44.44 55.82
N GLY A 133 56.57 -43.86 55.22
CA GLY A 133 56.34 -42.41 55.20
C GLY A 133 56.80 -41.72 53.90
N ASP A 134 57.28 -42.49 52.92
CA ASP A 134 57.76 -41.98 51.63
C ASP A 134 56.67 -42.01 50.54
N ASP A 135 55.44 -42.42 50.87
CA ASP A 135 54.29 -42.37 49.97
C ASP A 135 54.08 -40.96 49.40
N ARG A 136 54.08 -40.85 48.07
CA ARG A 136 53.83 -39.59 47.37
C ARG A 136 52.47 -39.59 46.71
N THR A 137 51.73 -38.51 46.87
CA THR A 137 50.39 -38.35 46.29
C THR A 137 50.22 -37.03 45.55
N PHE A 138 49.64 -37.12 44.35
CA PHE A 138 49.13 -35.98 43.60
C PHE A 138 47.87 -36.40 42.84
N ASN A 139 47.07 -35.45 42.41
CA ASN A 139 45.84 -35.70 41.68
C ASN A 139 45.97 -35.10 40.28
N VAL A 140 45.35 -35.75 39.29
CA VAL A 140 45.19 -35.26 37.93
C VAL A 140 43.71 -35.22 37.61
N ASN A 141 43.14 -34.03 37.42
CA ASN A 141 41.69 -33.80 37.25
C ASN A 141 40.84 -34.56 38.29
N GLY A 142 41.29 -34.57 39.55
CA GLY A 142 40.62 -35.25 40.65
C GLY A 142 40.93 -36.75 40.79
N ALA A 143 41.60 -37.39 39.83
CA ALA A 143 42.09 -38.77 39.98
C ALA A 143 43.40 -38.79 40.79
N THR A 144 43.40 -39.43 41.96
CA THR A 144 44.58 -39.54 42.82
C THR A 144 45.56 -40.59 42.32
N VAL A 145 46.82 -40.19 42.18
CA VAL A 145 47.99 -41.04 41.95
C VAL A 145 48.72 -41.21 43.27
N THR A 146 49.02 -42.46 43.63
CA THR A 146 49.80 -42.83 44.83
C THR A 146 51.03 -43.63 44.41
N LEU A 147 52.21 -43.20 44.87
CA LEU A 147 53.49 -43.86 44.62
C LEU A 147 54.03 -44.35 45.97
N ASN A 148 54.12 -45.68 46.16
CA ASN A 148 54.47 -46.32 47.44
C ASN A 148 55.34 -47.58 47.28
N THR A 149 56.00 -47.71 46.13
CA THR A 149 56.87 -48.84 45.80
C THR A 149 58.18 -48.36 45.23
N ASP A 150 59.17 -49.25 45.21
CA ASP A 150 60.40 -49.05 44.47
C ASP A 150 60.12 -49.07 42.95
N LEU A 151 60.45 -47.95 42.29
CA LEU A 151 60.29 -47.67 40.86
C LEU A 151 61.66 -47.43 40.19
N SER A 152 62.74 -48.02 40.71
CA SER A 152 64.15 -47.87 40.27
C SER A 152 64.48 -48.31 38.83
N ALA A 153 63.54 -48.87 38.08
CA ALA A 153 63.75 -49.24 36.68
C ALA A 153 63.40 -48.07 35.73
N ALA A 154 64.21 -47.86 34.69
CA ALA A 154 63.94 -46.83 33.68
C ALA A 154 62.53 -47.00 33.09
N GLY A 155 61.66 -45.99 33.29
CA GLY A 155 60.26 -46.00 32.84
C GLY A 155 59.23 -46.60 33.82
N ALA A 156 59.64 -47.08 35.00
CA ALA A 156 58.70 -47.64 35.98
C ALA A 156 57.79 -46.57 36.59
N LEU A 157 58.29 -45.36 36.85
CA LEU A 157 57.48 -44.23 37.32
C LEU A 157 56.40 -43.83 36.30
N VAL A 158 56.78 -43.67 35.03
CA VAL A 158 55.83 -43.40 33.93
C VAL A 158 54.74 -44.48 33.87
N THR A 159 55.14 -45.76 33.98
CA THR A 159 54.20 -46.89 33.95
C THR A 159 53.27 -46.91 35.16
N ALA A 160 53.78 -46.61 36.36
CA ALA A 160 53.00 -46.57 37.60
C ALA A 160 51.94 -45.46 37.56
N VAL A 161 52.32 -44.27 37.09
CA VAL A 161 51.40 -43.13 36.93
C VAL A 161 50.39 -43.43 35.80
N GLN A 162 50.85 -43.95 34.66
CA GLN A 162 49.98 -44.29 33.52
C GLN A 162 48.92 -45.33 33.88
N THR A 163 49.28 -46.34 34.66
CA THR A 163 48.36 -47.41 35.11
C THR A 163 47.24 -46.85 35.99
N GLN A 164 47.55 -45.86 36.83
CA GLN A 164 46.59 -45.23 37.74
C GLN A 164 45.68 -44.23 37.03
N LEU A 165 46.21 -43.47 36.06
CA LEU A 165 45.44 -42.47 35.30
C LEU A 165 44.59 -43.06 34.17
N GLY A 166 44.92 -44.27 33.69
CA GLY A 166 44.18 -44.96 32.65
C GLY A 166 44.27 -44.29 31.27
N GLY A 167 43.39 -44.68 30.34
CA GLY A 167 43.48 -44.27 28.93
C GLY A 167 43.07 -42.83 28.62
N ALA A 168 42.62 -42.05 29.62
CA ALA A 168 42.26 -40.64 29.44
C ALA A 168 43.49 -39.71 29.37
N PHE A 169 44.64 -40.19 29.86
CA PHE A 169 45.89 -39.43 29.93
C PHE A 169 47.03 -40.23 29.29
N ALA A 170 47.97 -39.51 28.70
CA ALA A 170 49.24 -40.03 28.22
C ALA A 170 50.33 -39.53 29.15
N VAL A 171 51.08 -40.45 29.73
CA VAL A 171 52.21 -40.16 30.61
C VAL A 171 53.50 -40.50 29.89
N SER A 172 54.46 -39.59 29.89
CA SER A 172 55.75 -39.76 29.22
C SER A 172 56.88 -39.16 30.07
N ASP A 173 58.11 -39.52 29.72
CA ASP A 173 59.32 -38.85 30.22
C ASP A 173 59.89 -37.98 29.10
N VAL A 174 59.96 -36.66 29.34
CA VAL A 174 60.54 -35.69 28.41
C VAL A 174 61.74 -35.02 29.09
N GLY A 175 62.93 -35.47 28.73
CA GLY A 175 64.18 -34.88 29.23
C GLY A 175 64.40 -35.07 30.74
N GLY A 176 63.88 -36.15 31.33
CA GLY A 176 63.95 -36.45 32.76
C GLY A 176 62.81 -35.85 33.57
N ALA A 177 61.81 -35.24 32.93
CA ALA A 177 60.63 -34.68 33.57
C ALA A 177 59.38 -35.53 33.27
N LEU A 178 58.58 -35.80 34.30
CA LEU A 178 57.29 -36.45 34.15
C LEU A 178 56.34 -35.52 33.39
N GLN A 179 55.92 -35.92 32.20
CA GLN A 179 54.96 -35.18 31.39
C GLN A 179 53.62 -35.93 31.38
N ILE A 180 52.53 -35.21 31.59
CA ILE A 180 51.17 -35.74 31.50
C ILE A 180 50.39 -34.89 30.50
N SER A 181 49.84 -35.56 29.49
CA SER A 181 48.99 -34.95 28.47
C SER A 181 47.60 -35.59 28.47
N THR A 182 46.57 -34.84 28.10
CA THR A 182 45.24 -35.42 27.84
C THR A 182 45.22 -36.20 26.51
N VAL A 183 44.57 -37.37 26.48
CA VAL A 183 44.44 -38.19 25.25
C VAL A 183 43.20 -37.78 24.45
N ALA A 184 42.19 -37.24 25.12
CA ALA A 184 41.02 -36.68 24.46
C ALA A 184 41.34 -35.29 23.90
N THR A 185 40.87 -35.02 22.69
CA THR A 185 40.89 -33.71 22.04
C THR A 185 39.48 -33.09 22.08
N GLY A 186 39.28 -32.05 22.90
CA GLY A 186 38.11 -31.13 22.87
C GLY A 186 38.25 -29.99 23.90
N ALA A 187 37.34 -29.03 23.92
CA ALA A 187 37.36 -27.85 24.81
C ALA A 187 37.34 -28.14 26.35
N ALA A 188 37.23 -29.42 26.74
CA ALA A 188 37.32 -29.88 28.14
C ALA A 188 38.64 -30.59 28.45
N SER A 189 39.59 -30.61 27.52
CA SER A 189 40.88 -31.31 27.66
C SER A 189 41.87 -30.60 28.57
N ASN A 190 41.40 -29.82 29.55
CA ASN A 190 42.27 -29.23 30.55
C ASN A 190 42.94 -30.33 31.38
N ILE A 191 44.12 -30.02 31.89
CA ILE A 191 44.79 -30.83 32.89
C ILE A 191 45.08 -29.95 34.09
N THR A 192 44.53 -30.32 35.23
CA THR A 192 44.82 -29.75 36.54
C THR A 192 45.54 -30.80 37.35
N ILE A 193 46.73 -30.43 37.84
CA ILE A 193 47.50 -31.24 38.77
C ILE A 193 47.51 -30.52 40.11
N ASP A 194 47.04 -31.18 41.16
CA ASP A 194 47.05 -30.70 42.54
C ASP A 194 47.39 -31.84 43.53
N GLY A 195 47.32 -31.60 44.83
CA GLY A 195 47.60 -32.61 45.86
C GLY A 195 48.87 -32.37 46.68
N ALA A 196 49.10 -33.21 47.69
CA ALA A 196 50.08 -32.96 48.75
C ALA A 196 51.52 -32.90 48.24
N ASP A 197 51.89 -33.76 47.29
CA ASP A 197 53.25 -33.87 46.75
C ASP A 197 53.37 -33.30 45.32
N ALA A 198 52.30 -32.72 44.76
CA ALA A 198 52.28 -32.19 43.39
C ALA A 198 53.43 -31.21 43.10
N ALA A 199 53.78 -30.36 44.08
CA ALA A 199 54.86 -29.39 43.94
C ALA A 199 56.25 -30.04 43.74
N GLN A 200 56.45 -31.27 44.22
CA GLN A 200 57.73 -31.97 44.10
C GLN A 200 57.96 -32.51 42.68
N PHE A 201 56.88 -32.86 41.99
CA PHE A 201 56.93 -33.33 40.61
C PHE A 201 56.78 -32.20 39.59
N PHE A 202 55.94 -31.20 39.88
CA PHE A 202 55.50 -30.20 38.91
C PHE A 202 55.88 -28.75 39.25
N GLY A 203 56.56 -28.51 40.38
CA GLY A 203 57.11 -27.20 40.75
C GLY A 203 56.11 -26.24 41.38
N ALA A 204 54.82 -26.57 41.42
CA ALA A 204 53.80 -25.86 42.15
C ALA A 204 52.75 -26.82 42.73
N ALA A 205 52.13 -26.44 43.85
CA ALA A 205 51.08 -27.23 44.51
C ALA A 205 49.80 -27.36 43.68
N THR A 206 49.61 -26.48 42.70
CA THR A 206 48.54 -26.56 41.71
C THR A 206 49.04 -26.01 40.38
N GLN A 207 48.88 -26.79 39.31
CA GLN A 207 49.11 -26.33 37.95
C GLN A 207 47.91 -26.69 37.09
N THR A 208 47.54 -25.78 36.18
CA THR A 208 46.49 -26.02 35.20
C THR A 208 46.98 -25.59 33.83
N ASP A 209 46.90 -26.49 32.85
CA ASP A 209 46.96 -26.15 31.44
C ASP A 209 45.57 -26.39 30.83
N ALA A 210 45.03 -25.36 30.17
CA ALA A 210 43.68 -25.41 29.61
C ALA A 210 43.65 -26.07 28.21
N GLY A 211 44.81 -26.41 27.63
CA GLY A 211 44.89 -26.75 26.21
C GLY A 211 44.58 -25.53 25.32
N THR A 212 44.94 -25.59 24.05
CA THR A 212 44.64 -24.51 23.09
C THR A 212 43.66 -25.00 22.04
N ASP A 213 42.53 -24.29 21.92
CA ASP A 213 41.61 -24.37 20.78
C ASP A 213 41.83 -23.11 19.94
N SER A 214 42.31 -23.30 18.71
CA SER A 214 42.79 -22.20 17.87
C SER A 214 42.03 -22.05 16.55
N THR A 215 40.91 -22.76 16.36
CA THR A 215 40.11 -22.59 15.14
C THR A 215 38.62 -22.71 15.43
N ALA A 216 37.97 -21.56 15.60
CA ALA A 216 36.53 -21.47 15.73
C ALA A 216 35.83 -21.56 14.36
N ALA A 217 34.67 -22.21 14.30
CA ALA A 217 33.81 -22.14 13.12
C ALA A 217 33.03 -20.81 13.13
N SER A 218 33.07 -20.04 12.04
CA SER A 218 32.33 -18.78 11.94
C SER A 218 31.49 -18.64 10.67
N PHE A 219 30.35 -17.99 10.82
CA PHE A 219 29.49 -17.57 9.72
C PHE A 219 28.89 -16.20 10.05
N GLN A 220 28.53 -15.43 9.04
CA GLN A 220 27.84 -14.16 9.22
C GLN A 220 26.34 -14.32 9.02
N VAL A 221 25.54 -13.56 9.77
CA VAL A 221 24.10 -13.35 9.56
C VAL A 221 23.88 -11.86 9.42
N ASN A 222 23.50 -11.37 8.25
CA ASN A 222 23.32 -9.93 7.98
C ASN A 222 24.54 -9.05 8.35
N GLY A 223 25.74 -9.60 8.23
CA GLY A 223 26.98 -8.92 8.62
C GLY A 223 27.33 -9.03 10.11
N ASN A 224 26.52 -9.72 10.92
CA ASN A 224 26.87 -10.11 12.29
C ASN A 224 27.62 -11.45 12.26
N THR A 225 28.88 -11.46 12.65
CA THR A 225 29.68 -12.69 12.79
C THR A 225 29.19 -13.51 13.99
N VAL A 226 28.84 -14.77 13.74
CA VAL A 226 28.59 -15.81 14.72
C VAL A 226 29.81 -16.71 14.77
N THR A 227 30.42 -16.82 15.94
CA THR A 227 31.59 -17.66 16.19
C THR A 227 31.22 -18.77 17.16
N LEU A 228 31.44 -20.02 16.75
CA LEU A 228 31.23 -21.22 17.55
C LEU A 228 32.59 -21.88 17.82
N ASN A 229 32.98 -21.90 19.10
CA ASN A 229 34.27 -22.40 19.59
C ASN A 229 34.11 -23.36 20.78
N THR A 230 32.92 -23.91 20.95
CA THR A 230 32.61 -24.85 22.04
C THR A 230 31.87 -26.06 21.50
N ASN A 231 32.12 -27.22 22.10
CA ASN A 231 31.38 -28.42 21.77
C ASN A 231 29.99 -28.35 22.39
N LEU A 232 28.97 -28.41 21.55
CA LEU A 232 27.59 -28.30 21.97
C LEU A 232 27.03 -29.72 22.07
N SER A 233 26.69 -30.21 23.26
CA SER A 233 26.26 -31.61 23.48
C SER A 233 24.75 -31.78 23.79
N ALA A 234 24.03 -30.70 24.10
CA ALA A 234 22.57 -30.73 24.32
C ALA A 234 21.74 -30.30 23.08
N ALA A 235 20.54 -30.86 22.92
CA ALA A 235 19.56 -30.38 21.93
C ALA A 235 19.13 -28.94 22.26
N GLY A 236 19.05 -28.06 21.25
CA GLY A 236 18.78 -26.63 21.47
C GLY A 236 20.02 -25.80 21.87
N ALA A 237 21.16 -26.43 22.19
CA ALA A 237 22.38 -25.72 22.55
C ALA A 237 22.99 -24.95 21.37
N LEU A 238 22.79 -25.45 20.14
CA LEU A 238 23.19 -24.73 18.93
C LEU A 238 22.33 -23.50 18.72
N GLY A 239 21.00 -23.64 18.84
CA GLY A 239 20.09 -22.49 18.85
C GLY A 239 20.48 -21.41 19.87
N ALA A 240 20.72 -21.83 21.11
CA ALA A 240 21.11 -20.91 22.18
C ALA A 240 22.48 -20.25 21.95
N ALA A 241 23.48 -21.00 21.48
CA ALA A 241 24.81 -20.46 21.19
C ALA A 241 24.76 -19.41 20.07
N VAL A 242 24.02 -19.69 18.99
CA VAL A 242 23.84 -18.75 17.89
C VAL A 242 23.00 -17.53 18.34
N GLN A 243 21.95 -17.74 19.13
CA GLN A 243 21.15 -16.66 19.70
C GLN A 243 21.98 -15.70 20.57
N ALA A 244 22.91 -16.24 21.36
CA ALA A 244 23.78 -15.46 22.22
C ALA A 244 24.72 -14.55 21.41
N GLN A 245 25.19 -15.00 20.25
CA GLN A 245 26.06 -14.21 19.37
C GLN A 245 25.30 -13.14 18.58
N LEU A 246 24.06 -13.43 18.16
CA LEU A 246 23.25 -12.49 17.38
C LEU A 246 22.51 -11.45 18.24
N GLY A 247 22.23 -11.77 19.50
CA GLY A 247 21.53 -10.88 20.43
C GLY A 247 20.03 -10.73 20.13
N ALA A 248 19.36 -9.81 20.83
CA ALA A 248 17.90 -9.66 20.82
C ALA A 248 17.32 -9.11 19.49
N GLY A 249 18.16 -8.67 18.56
CA GLY A 249 17.74 -8.27 17.22
C GLY A 249 17.35 -9.45 16.31
N PHE A 250 17.62 -10.68 16.73
CA PHE A 250 17.26 -11.89 16.02
C PHE A 250 16.55 -12.88 16.95
N THR A 251 15.71 -13.73 16.35
CA THR A 251 15.13 -14.90 17.01
C THR A 251 15.70 -16.16 16.37
N VAL A 252 16.27 -17.02 17.19
CA VAL A 252 16.90 -18.27 16.77
C VAL A 252 16.16 -19.43 17.43
N THR A 253 15.64 -20.35 16.62
CA THR A 253 14.93 -21.54 17.10
C THR A 253 15.57 -22.78 16.49
N GLU A 254 15.73 -23.84 17.28
CA GLU A 254 16.15 -25.15 16.78
C GLU A 254 14.93 -26.08 16.79
N SER A 255 14.55 -26.62 15.63
CA SER A 255 13.38 -27.49 15.50
C SER A 255 13.63 -28.57 14.45
N ALA A 256 13.25 -29.81 14.75
CA ALA A 256 13.39 -30.98 13.87
C ALA A 256 14.80 -31.18 13.27
N GLY A 257 15.86 -30.81 14.02
CA GLY A 257 17.24 -30.93 13.55
C GLY A 257 17.65 -29.87 12.52
N ALA A 258 16.92 -28.75 12.46
CA ALA A 258 17.22 -27.58 11.66
C ALA A 258 17.29 -26.32 12.55
N LEU A 259 18.19 -25.40 12.21
CA LEU A 259 18.30 -24.09 12.84
C LEU A 259 17.43 -23.10 12.06
N GLN A 260 16.66 -22.26 12.74
CA GLN A 260 15.84 -21.23 12.13
C GLN A 260 16.26 -19.89 12.71
N ILE A 261 16.52 -18.90 11.85
CA ILE A 261 16.92 -17.55 12.26
C ILE A 261 15.95 -16.56 11.61
N ALA A 262 15.37 -15.68 12.40
CA ALA A 262 14.49 -14.61 11.95
C ALA A 262 14.89 -13.27 12.59
N ASP A 263 14.58 -12.16 11.94
CA ASP A 263 14.74 -10.80 12.50
C ASP A 263 13.68 -10.60 13.60
N ALA A 264 14.09 -10.07 14.76
CA ALA A 264 13.21 -9.83 15.90
C ALA A 264 12.41 -8.52 15.79
N SER A 265 12.65 -7.70 14.75
CA SER A 265 12.09 -6.35 14.63
C SER A 265 10.57 -6.29 14.52
N GLY A 266 9.88 -7.41 14.26
CA GLY A 266 8.41 -7.46 14.13
C GLY A 266 7.85 -6.51 13.07
N THR A 267 8.71 -5.86 12.28
CA THR A 267 8.33 -4.82 11.32
C THR A 267 8.35 -5.48 9.95
N THR A 268 7.16 -5.76 9.43
CA THR A 268 6.89 -6.43 8.15
C THR A 268 7.10 -5.50 6.95
N GLY A 269 8.19 -4.72 6.98
CA GLY A 269 8.59 -3.85 5.87
C GLY A 269 9.47 -4.59 4.87
N THR A 270 9.29 -4.26 3.59
CA THR A 270 10.11 -4.67 2.45
C THR A 270 11.61 -4.63 2.78
N GLY A 271 12.27 -5.80 2.78
CA GLY A 271 13.74 -5.86 2.66
C GLY A 271 14.55 -6.43 3.82
N SER A 272 13.97 -7.02 4.87
CA SER A 272 14.79 -7.79 5.83
C SER A 272 15.20 -9.14 5.22
N THR A 273 16.13 -9.12 4.26
CA THR A 273 16.80 -10.32 3.77
C THR A 273 17.76 -10.79 4.85
N ILE A 274 17.62 -12.03 5.33
CA ILE A 274 18.64 -12.67 6.16
C ILE A 274 19.66 -13.31 5.22
N THR A 275 20.84 -12.70 5.13
CA THR A 275 21.98 -13.18 4.36
C THR A 275 22.90 -13.95 5.30
N ILE A 276 23.13 -15.23 5.00
CA ILE A 276 24.10 -16.06 5.71
C ILE A 276 25.30 -16.29 4.80
N THR A 277 26.48 -15.87 5.26
CA THR A 277 27.74 -16.04 4.51
C THR A 277 28.73 -16.80 5.37
N ASN A 278 29.29 -17.91 4.89
CA ASN A 278 30.35 -18.61 5.60
C ASN A 278 31.68 -17.84 5.47
N GLU A 279 32.41 -17.63 6.56
CA GLU A 279 33.68 -16.91 6.55
C GLU A 279 34.91 -17.82 6.46
N THR A 280 34.75 -19.14 6.68
CA THR A 280 35.87 -20.09 6.66
C THR A 280 35.50 -21.36 5.89
N GLY A 281 36.38 -21.80 4.98
CA GLY A 281 36.14 -22.79 3.92
C GLY A 281 35.77 -24.23 4.32
N THR A 282 35.21 -24.46 5.50
CA THR A 282 34.50 -25.68 5.88
C THR A 282 33.03 -25.33 6.06
N ASP A 283 32.18 -25.86 5.18
CA ASP A 283 30.75 -25.59 5.18
C ASP A 283 30.07 -26.22 6.40
N LEU A 284 29.80 -25.41 7.42
CA LEU A 284 29.24 -25.88 8.68
C LEU A 284 27.82 -26.43 8.55
N PHE A 285 27.13 -26.09 7.46
CA PHE A 285 25.71 -26.40 7.26
C PHE A 285 25.42 -27.19 5.97
N GLY A 286 26.45 -27.61 5.23
CA GLY A 286 26.30 -28.31 3.95
C GLY A 286 25.77 -27.38 2.85
N ALA A 287 26.12 -27.71 1.60
CA ALA A 287 26.23 -26.84 0.40
C ALA A 287 25.00 -26.03 -0.08
N THR A 288 24.23 -25.42 0.80
CA THR A 288 23.13 -24.52 0.46
C THR A 288 23.13 -23.34 1.40
N SER A 289 23.91 -22.30 1.06
CA SER A 289 23.60 -20.93 1.41
C SER A 289 22.21 -20.62 0.85
N ALA A 290 21.16 -20.93 1.59
CA ALA A 290 19.82 -20.54 1.22
C ALA A 290 19.75 -19.02 1.37
N ALA A 291 19.94 -18.30 0.27
CA ALA A 291 19.46 -16.94 0.13
C ALA A 291 17.91 -17.03 0.13
N GLY A 292 17.34 -17.20 1.32
CA GLY A 292 15.91 -17.11 1.54
C GLY A 292 15.49 -15.66 1.37
N SER A 293 15.33 -15.20 0.14
CA SER A 293 14.48 -14.03 -0.10
C SER A 293 13.08 -14.45 0.30
N ALA A 294 12.59 -13.92 1.42
CA ALA A 294 11.18 -14.01 1.76
C ALA A 294 10.39 -13.48 0.55
N ALA A 295 9.64 -14.36 -0.11
CA ALA A 295 8.64 -13.90 -1.06
C ALA A 295 7.71 -12.97 -0.28
N VAL A 296 7.49 -11.76 -0.80
CA VAL A 296 6.53 -10.81 -0.22
C VAL A 296 5.18 -11.51 -0.23
N ALA A 297 4.74 -12.00 0.93
CA ALA A 297 3.38 -12.47 1.14
C ALA A 297 2.46 -11.25 1.21
N GLY A 298 2.32 -10.56 0.08
CA GLY A 298 1.30 -9.55 -0.14
C GLY A 298 0.03 -10.21 -0.71
N ALA A 299 -1.11 -9.54 -0.60
CA ALA A 299 -2.29 -9.98 -1.32
C ALA A 299 -2.03 -9.81 -2.82
N THR A 300 -1.98 -10.92 -3.56
CA THR A 300 -1.84 -10.91 -5.02
C THR A 300 -3.23 -10.89 -5.64
N LEU A 301 -3.47 -9.92 -6.52
CA LEU A 301 -4.68 -9.81 -7.34
C LEU A 301 -4.28 -9.99 -8.81
N ALA A 302 -4.85 -11.00 -9.46
CA ALA A 302 -4.77 -11.21 -10.90
C ALA A 302 -5.85 -10.40 -11.63
N ALA A 303 -5.74 -10.31 -12.96
CA ALA A 303 -6.78 -9.69 -13.78
C ALA A 303 -8.12 -10.42 -13.57
N GLY A 304 -9.19 -9.65 -13.39
CA GLY A 304 -10.54 -10.15 -13.06
C GLY A 304 -10.79 -10.42 -11.58
N ASP A 305 -9.79 -10.38 -10.70
CA ASP A 305 -9.98 -10.64 -9.27
C ASP A 305 -10.65 -9.48 -8.56
N PHE A 306 -10.17 -8.27 -8.79
CA PHE A 306 -10.70 -7.04 -8.21
C PHE A 306 -10.87 -5.99 -9.29
N THR A 307 -12.12 -5.61 -9.54
CA THR A 307 -12.47 -4.62 -10.56
C THR A 307 -13.22 -3.46 -9.93
N LEU A 308 -12.90 -2.25 -10.37
CA LEU A 308 -13.64 -1.04 -10.03
C LEU A 308 -14.26 -0.46 -11.29
N GLN A 309 -15.56 -0.23 -11.25
CA GLN A 309 -16.30 0.41 -12.33
C GLN A 309 -16.92 1.70 -11.80
N SER A 310 -16.70 2.82 -12.48
CA SER A 310 -17.39 4.07 -12.17
C SER A 310 -18.56 4.32 -13.11
N GLY A 311 -19.74 4.59 -12.57
CA GLY A 311 -20.96 4.84 -13.32
C GLY A 311 -21.18 3.80 -14.41
N THR A 312 -21.16 4.26 -15.66
CA THR A 312 -21.31 3.43 -16.86
C THR A 312 -20.00 3.11 -17.58
N ASP A 313 -18.85 3.52 -17.02
CA ASP A 313 -17.54 3.31 -17.64
C ASP A 313 -17.18 1.82 -17.67
N ALA A 314 -16.15 1.46 -18.43
CA ALA A 314 -15.62 0.10 -18.39
C ALA A 314 -15.01 -0.20 -17.01
N ALA A 315 -15.21 -1.43 -16.53
CA ALA A 315 -14.57 -1.89 -15.30
C ALA A 315 -13.04 -1.95 -15.49
N VAL A 316 -12.30 -1.50 -14.48
CA VAL A 316 -10.83 -1.46 -14.45
C VAL A 316 -10.32 -2.53 -13.49
N ASP A 317 -9.42 -3.38 -13.97
CA ASP A 317 -8.72 -4.36 -13.15
C ASP A 317 -7.66 -3.72 -12.26
N ILE A 318 -7.66 -4.09 -10.99
CA ILE A 318 -6.59 -3.78 -10.05
C ILE A 318 -5.74 -5.04 -9.89
N THR A 319 -4.50 -4.99 -10.39
CA THR A 319 -3.61 -6.15 -10.43
C THR A 319 -2.28 -5.86 -9.77
N GLY A 320 -1.66 -6.90 -9.23
CA GLY A 320 -0.34 -6.80 -8.58
C GLY A 320 -0.30 -7.52 -7.23
N THR A 321 0.86 -7.41 -6.57
CA THR A 321 1.07 -7.92 -5.21
C THR A 321 1.22 -6.73 -4.28
N PHE A 322 0.38 -6.65 -3.26
CA PHE A 322 0.31 -5.50 -2.35
C PHE A 322 0.78 -5.89 -0.95
N ALA A 323 1.79 -5.21 -0.41
CA ALA A 323 2.34 -5.52 0.90
C ALA A 323 1.55 -4.88 2.05
N ASN A 324 0.74 -3.86 1.77
CA ASN A 324 -0.08 -3.15 2.74
C ASN A 324 -1.24 -2.40 2.06
N ALA A 325 -2.11 -1.79 2.87
CA ALA A 325 -3.26 -1.04 2.40
C ALA A 325 -2.89 0.21 1.56
N ALA A 326 -1.75 0.84 1.83
CA ALA A 326 -1.29 2.01 1.07
C ALA A 326 -0.85 1.62 -0.35
N ASP A 327 -0.18 0.48 -0.52
CA ASP A 327 0.19 -0.04 -1.84
C ASP A 327 -1.06 -0.34 -2.68
N LEU A 328 -2.06 -0.98 -2.09
CA LEU A 328 -3.34 -1.25 -2.76
C LEU A 328 -4.06 0.06 -3.12
N ALA A 329 -4.13 1.03 -2.20
CA ALA A 329 -4.74 2.33 -2.48
C ALA A 329 -4.03 3.08 -3.63
N ASN A 330 -2.69 3.03 -3.68
CA ASN A 330 -1.90 3.60 -4.77
C ASN A 330 -2.16 2.90 -6.11
N ALA A 331 -2.29 1.58 -6.10
CA ALA A 331 -2.63 0.81 -7.29
C ALA A 331 -4.03 1.12 -7.81
N ILE A 332 -5.01 1.29 -6.92
CA ILE A 332 -6.35 1.76 -7.27
C ILE A 332 -6.27 3.15 -7.92
N ASN A 333 -5.56 4.09 -7.29
CA ASN A 333 -5.43 5.44 -7.82
C ASN A 333 -4.69 5.51 -9.16
N THR A 334 -3.75 4.60 -9.41
CA THR A 334 -2.99 4.54 -10.66
C THR A 334 -3.80 3.88 -11.77
N SER A 335 -4.48 2.76 -11.47
CA SER A 335 -5.22 1.97 -12.45
C SER A 335 -6.52 2.67 -12.86
N ALA A 336 -7.18 3.37 -11.93
CA ALA A 336 -8.40 4.14 -12.18
C ALA A 336 -8.14 5.51 -12.88
N ALA A 337 -7.04 5.68 -13.61
CA ALA A 337 -6.74 6.96 -14.25
C ALA A 337 -7.58 7.19 -15.52
N GLY A 338 -8.48 8.19 -15.52
CA GLY A 338 -8.95 8.77 -16.80
C GLY A 338 -10.29 9.49 -16.95
N GLY A 339 -11.13 9.73 -15.92
CA GLY A 339 -12.45 10.36 -16.15
C GLY A 339 -13.07 11.11 -14.97
N ALA A 340 -14.07 11.95 -15.25
CA ALA A 340 -14.93 12.58 -14.25
C ALA A 340 -15.81 11.50 -13.60
N GLY A 341 -15.66 11.29 -12.29
CA GLY A 341 -16.25 10.14 -11.58
C GLY A 341 -15.23 9.06 -11.18
N LYS A 342 -13.92 9.32 -11.27
CA LYS A 342 -12.89 8.39 -10.79
C LYS A 342 -13.14 7.93 -9.34
N VAL A 343 -12.98 6.63 -9.10
CA VAL A 343 -12.83 6.08 -7.75
C VAL A 343 -11.45 6.46 -7.22
N VAL A 344 -11.42 7.23 -6.14
CA VAL A 344 -10.21 7.63 -5.42
C VAL A 344 -10.08 6.75 -4.18
N ALA A 345 -8.90 6.20 -3.96
CA ALA A 345 -8.58 5.44 -2.76
C ALA A 345 -7.68 6.24 -1.82
N VAL A 346 -8.00 6.24 -0.53
CA VAL A 346 -7.17 6.85 0.51
C VAL A 346 -6.97 5.82 1.62
N ALA A 347 -5.71 5.46 1.89
CA ALA A 347 -5.38 4.66 3.06
C ALA A 347 -5.45 5.52 4.32
N SER A 348 -5.87 4.94 5.44
CA SER A 348 -5.82 5.58 6.76
C SER A 348 -4.38 5.90 7.16
N SER A 349 -4.20 6.87 8.07
CA SER A 349 -2.87 7.28 8.54
C SER A 349 -2.10 6.17 9.25
N ASP A 350 -2.80 5.18 9.80
CA ASP A 350 -2.20 3.97 10.40
C ASP A 350 -1.95 2.84 9.37
N GLY A 351 -2.34 3.03 8.11
CA GLY A 351 -2.15 2.07 7.02
C GLY A 351 -3.02 0.80 7.15
N THR A 352 -4.05 0.82 7.99
CA THR A 352 -4.87 -0.38 8.26
C THR A 352 -6.14 -0.45 7.42
N SER A 353 -6.75 0.66 7.01
CA SER A 353 -7.99 0.68 6.24
C SER A 353 -7.89 1.51 4.97
N ILE A 354 -8.78 1.28 4.00
CA ILE A 354 -8.90 2.06 2.76
C ILE A 354 -10.30 2.64 2.69
N ALA A 355 -10.39 3.94 2.38
CA ALA A 355 -11.62 4.58 1.95
C ALA A 355 -11.61 4.77 0.43
N LEU A 356 -12.64 4.27 -0.25
CA LEU A 356 -12.91 4.51 -1.65
C LEU A 356 -14.01 5.57 -1.77
N THR A 357 -13.78 6.58 -2.59
CA THR A 357 -14.75 7.64 -2.83
C THR A 357 -14.90 7.95 -4.32
N SER A 358 -16.11 8.30 -4.75
CA SER A 358 -16.39 8.74 -6.11
C SER A 358 -17.56 9.72 -6.16
N GLY A 359 -17.50 10.66 -7.12
CA GLY A 359 -18.60 11.58 -7.43
C GLY A 359 -19.74 10.98 -8.24
N THR A 360 -19.61 9.72 -8.64
CA THR A 360 -20.61 8.91 -9.34
C THR A 360 -20.76 7.58 -8.59
N ASP A 361 -21.84 6.85 -8.88
CA ASP A 361 -21.99 5.48 -8.39
C ASP A 361 -20.76 4.68 -8.81
N PHE A 362 -20.28 3.77 -7.97
CA PHE A 362 -19.23 2.86 -8.37
C PHE A 362 -19.54 1.44 -7.95
N THR A 363 -19.10 0.49 -8.76
CA THR A 363 -19.27 -0.93 -8.50
C THR A 363 -17.93 -1.56 -8.18
N ILE A 364 -17.88 -2.23 -7.02
CA ILE A 364 -16.82 -3.16 -6.68
C ILE A 364 -17.22 -4.54 -7.23
N GLY A 365 -16.33 -5.17 -7.99
CA GLY A 365 -16.56 -6.48 -8.58
C GLY A 365 -15.27 -7.29 -8.70
N GLY A 366 -15.37 -8.40 -9.44
CA GLY A 366 -14.29 -9.36 -9.65
C GLY A 366 -14.51 -10.69 -8.92
N ALA A 367 -13.73 -11.69 -9.30
CA ALA A 367 -13.86 -13.06 -8.80
C ALA A 367 -13.34 -13.24 -7.36
N ASN A 368 -12.34 -12.44 -6.97
CA ASN A 368 -11.64 -12.54 -5.69
C ASN A 368 -11.49 -11.15 -5.06
N VAL A 369 -12.62 -10.50 -4.77
CA VAL A 369 -12.64 -9.18 -4.13
C VAL A 369 -11.86 -9.23 -2.80
N PRO A 370 -10.88 -8.32 -2.56
CA PRO A 370 -10.10 -8.32 -1.33
C PRO A 370 -11.00 -8.21 -0.10
N ALA A 371 -10.70 -8.98 0.95
CA ALA A 371 -11.49 -8.92 2.17
C ALA A 371 -11.43 -7.51 2.78
N GLY A 372 -12.54 -7.10 3.41
CA GLY A 372 -12.81 -5.71 3.79
C GLY A 372 -13.60 -4.92 2.74
N PHE A 373 -13.59 -5.37 1.47
CA PHE A 373 -14.53 -4.91 0.45
C PHE A 373 -15.63 -5.95 0.24
N THR A 374 -16.77 -5.50 -0.30
CA THR A 374 -17.89 -6.36 -0.71
C THR A 374 -18.25 -6.03 -2.15
N ALA A 375 -18.45 -7.06 -2.97
CA ALA A 375 -18.91 -6.89 -4.34
C ALA A 375 -20.33 -6.30 -4.35
N ALA A 376 -20.43 -5.01 -4.68
CA ALA A 376 -21.67 -4.27 -4.68
C ALA A 376 -21.52 -2.96 -5.46
N THR A 377 -22.64 -2.46 -5.97
CA THR A 377 -22.75 -1.07 -6.42
C THR A 377 -23.01 -0.18 -5.22
N THR A 378 -22.13 0.79 -5.02
CA THR A 378 -22.29 1.86 -4.04
C THR A 378 -22.84 3.08 -4.75
N ALA A 379 -24.06 3.47 -4.39
CA ALA A 379 -24.68 4.67 -4.91
C ALA A 379 -24.13 5.93 -4.24
N VAL A 380 -24.13 7.06 -4.97
CA VAL A 380 -23.86 8.36 -4.37
C VAL A 380 -24.89 8.68 -3.28
N THR A 381 -24.41 9.24 -2.17
CA THR A 381 -25.26 9.60 -1.03
C THR A 381 -24.77 10.84 -0.28
N GLY A 382 -25.60 11.33 0.64
CA GLY A 382 -25.35 12.55 1.39
C GLY A 382 -25.50 13.81 0.55
N SER A 383 -24.97 14.93 1.04
CA SER A 383 -25.03 16.22 0.35
C SER A 383 -24.06 17.23 1.00
N LEU A 384 -24.00 18.46 0.49
CA LEU A 384 -23.25 19.52 1.17
C LEU A 384 -23.82 19.89 2.54
N ASN A 385 -25.11 19.64 2.83
CA ASN A 385 -25.72 19.99 4.12
C ASN A 385 -25.15 19.20 5.30
N THR A 386 -24.51 18.06 5.05
CA THR A 386 -23.96 17.19 6.11
C THR A 386 -22.46 17.39 6.31
N VAL A 387 -21.85 18.34 5.58
CA VAL A 387 -20.41 18.60 5.62
C VAL A 387 -20.02 19.25 6.96
N ASN A 388 -18.90 18.82 7.53
CA ASN A 388 -18.22 19.53 8.61
C ASN A 388 -16.70 19.49 8.41
N VAL A 389 -15.98 20.43 8.99
CA VAL A 389 -14.51 20.56 8.86
C VAL A 389 -13.78 20.48 10.20
N GLY A 390 -14.45 19.91 11.22
CA GLY A 390 -13.94 19.78 12.59
C GLY A 390 -12.76 18.82 12.76
N THR A 391 -12.56 17.91 11.81
CA THR A 391 -11.46 16.93 11.79
C THR A 391 -10.76 16.94 10.43
N VAL A 392 -9.54 16.40 10.34
CA VAL A 392 -8.83 16.25 9.06
C VAL A 392 -9.60 15.35 8.10
N ALA A 393 -10.17 14.25 8.60
CA ALA A 393 -10.96 13.32 7.80
C ALA A 393 -12.21 14.01 7.22
N SER A 394 -12.97 14.72 8.06
CA SER A 394 -14.17 15.42 7.61
C SER A 394 -13.87 16.62 6.71
N ALA A 395 -12.74 17.30 6.91
CA ALA A 395 -12.28 18.34 5.98
C ALA A 395 -11.91 17.78 4.60
N ASN A 396 -11.34 16.57 4.52
CA ASN A 396 -11.07 15.91 3.24
C ASN A 396 -12.37 15.46 2.55
N ASP A 397 -13.34 14.93 3.30
CA ASP A 397 -14.69 14.63 2.77
C ASP A 397 -15.37 15.91 2.25
N ALA A 398 -15.28 17.02 3.00
CA ALA A 398 -15.81 18.32 2.59
C ALA A 398 -15.25 18.80 1.24
N ILE A 399 -13.94 18.63 1.01
CA ILE A 399 -13.28 19.00 -0.25
C ILE A 399 -13.83 18.16 -1.41
N GLN A 400 -13.98 16.85 -1.22
CA GLN A 400 -14.47 15.96 -2.27
C GLN A 400 -15.95 16.24 -2.60
N ARG A 401 -16.78 16.50 -1.58
CA ARG A 401 -18.17 16.92 -1.79
C ARG A 401 -18.27 18.30 -2.44
N ALA A 402 -17.38 19.23 -2.12
CA ALA A 402 -17.32 20.52 -2.79
C ALA A 402 -16.92 20.38 -4.27
N ASP A 403 -15.97 19.51 -4.60
CA ASP A 403 -15.54 19.26 -5.98
C ASP A 403 -16.68 18.67 -6.83
N THR A 404 -17.37 17.67 -6.30
CA THR A 404 -18.56 17.08 -6.96
C THR A 404 -19.70 18.09 -7.10
N ALA A 405 -19.93 18.94 -6.10
CA ALA A 405 -20.90 20.02 -6.18
C ALA A 405 -20.52 21.08 -7.24
N LEU A 406 -19.24 21.46 -7.33
CA LEU A 406 -18.74 22.38 -8.35
C LEU A 406 -18.89 21.79 -9.75
N SER A 407 -18.62 20.48 -9.91
CA SER A 407 -18.83 19.77 -11.17
C SER A 407 -20.31 19.76 -11.57
N ALA A 408 -21.23 19.53 -10.63
CA ALA A 408 -22.67 19.61 -10.88
C ALA A 408 -23.12 21.02 -11.33
N VAL A 409 -22.63 22.08 -10.66
CA VAL A 409 -22.89 23.47 -11.03
C VAL A 409 -22.29 23.80 -12.40
N SER A 410 -21.08 23.34 -12.69
CA SER A 410 -20.41 23.54 -13.98
C SER A 410 -21.20 22.90 -15.11
N THR A 411 -21.67 21.66 -14.91
CA THR A 411 -22.52 20.94 -15.87
C THR A 411 -23.84 21.66 -16.12
N LEU A 412 -24.49 22.16 -15.06
CA LEU A 412 -25.72 22.95 -15.19
C LEU A 412 -25.49 24.27 -15.95
N ARG A 413 -24.38 24.97 -15.69
CA ARG A 413 -24.04 26.20 -16.42
C ARG A 413 -23.75 25.92 -17.89
N SER A 414 -23.08 24.81 -18.18
CA SER A 414 -22.80 24.36 -19.54
C SER A 414 -24.10 24.07 -20.31
N SER A 415 -25.04 23.34 -19.69
CA SER A 415 -26.33 23.04 -20.31
C SER A 415 -27.17 24.30 -20.55
N LEU A 416 -27.22 25.22 -19.57
CA LEU A 416 -27.88 26.51 -19.72
C LEU A 416 -27.24 27.38 -20.81
N GLY A 417 -25.91 27.37 -20.95
CA GLY A 417 -25.20 28.07 -22.02
C GLY A 417 -25.51 27.49 -23.40
N ALA A 418 -25.53 26.16 -23.52
CA ALA A 418 -25.93 25.49 -24.77
C ALA A 418 -27.38 25.81 -25.15
N ILE A 419 -28.29 25.81 -24.17
CA ILE A 419 -29.69 26.19 -24.36
C ILE A 419 -29.81 27.65 -24.81
N GLN A 420 -29.06 28.58 -24.22
CA GLN A 420 -29.03 29.99 -24.64
C GLN A 420 -28.60 30.12 -26.10
N ASN A 421 -27.51 29.46 -26.50
CA ASN A 421 -27.04 29.47 -27.90
C ASN A 421 -28.10 28.92 -28.86
N ARG A 422 -28.82 27.87 -28.44
CA ARG A 422 -29.88 27.27 -29.24
C ARG A 422 -31.11 28.19 -29.34
N PHE A 423 -31.50 28.87 -28.26
CA PHE A 423 -32.56 29.87 -28.28
C PHE A 423 -32.18 31.04 -29.19
N GLU A 424 -30.97 31.60 -29.09
CA GLU A 424 -30.53 32.72 -29.91
C GLU A 424 -30.54 32.37 -31.41
N SER A 425 -30.01 31.19 -31.77
CA SER A 425 -30.05 30.70 -33.15
C SER A 425 -31.49 30.51 -33.65
N THR A 426 -32.37 29.97 -32.81
CA THR A 426 -33.77 29.76 -33.18
C THR A 426 -34.54 31.08 -33.30
N ILE A 427 -34.28 32.06 -32.42
CA ILE A 427 -34.85 33.41 -32.49
C ILE A 427 -34.43 34.09 -33.80
N SER A 428 -33.14 34.05 -34.15
CA SER A 428 -32.65 34.62 -35.40
C SER A 428 -33.32 33.98 -36.63
N ASN A 429 -33.48 32.65 -36.62
CA ASN A 429 -34.20 31.94 -37.68
C ASN A 429 -35.68 32.32 -37.74
N LEU A 430 -36.37 32.37 -36.60
CA LEU A 430 -37.78 32.79 -36.52
C LEU A 430 -37.99 34.23 -36.99
N GLN A 431 -37.06 35.15 -36.69
CA GLN A 431 -37.12 36.53 -37.17
C GLN A 431 -37.02 36.57 -38.70
N ALA A 432 -36.10 35.79 -39.31
CA ALA A 432 -35.99 35.69 -40.75
C ALA A 432 -37.26 35.08 -41.39
N VAL A 433 -37.79 34.01 -40.80
CA VAL A 433 -39.05 33.39 -41.25
C VAL A 433 -40.23 34.37 -41.12
N SER A 434 -40.33 35.09 -40.01
CA SER A 434 -41.36 36.12 -39.79
C SER A 434 -41.27 37.26 -40.81
N GLN A 435 -40.06 37.74 -41.11
CA GLN A 435 -39.84 38.75 -42.14
C GLN A 435 -40.24 38.25 -43.53
N ASN A 436 -39.86 37.02 -43.88
CA ASN A 436 -40.23 36.38 -45.15
C ASN A 436 -41.73 36.13 -45.27
N LEU A 437 -42.40 35.70 -44.19
CA LEU A 437 -43.85 35.54 -44.16
C LEU A 437 -44.56 36.88 -44.26
N SER A 438 -44.08 37.91 -43.56
CA SER A 438 -44.63 39.26 -43.64
C SER A 438 -44.53 39.82 -45.06
N ALA A 439 -43.36 39.69 -45.70
CA ALA A 439 -43.16 40.09 -47.10
C ALA A 439 -44.02 39.27 -48.08
N SER A 440 -44.20 37.98 -47.83
CA SER A 440 -45.07 37.13 -48.66
C SER A 440 -46.55 37.47 -48.46
N ARG A 441 -46.96 37.79 -47.22
CA ARG A 441 -48.32 38.25 -46.92
C ARG A 441 -48.59 39.61 -47.56
N SER A 442 -47.64 40.55 -47.50
CA SER A 442 -47.71 41.85 -48.17
C SER A 442 -47.87 41.69 -49.68
N ARG A 443 -47.10 40.82 -50.34
CA ARG A 443 -47.27 40.53 -51.79
C ARG A 443 -48.64 39.96 -52.18
N ILE A 444 -49.35 39.32 -51.25
CA ILE A 444 -50.67 38.71 -51.51
C ILE A 444 -51.80 39.67 -51.13
N GLN A 445 -51.68 40.36 -50.00
CA GLN A 445 -52.74 41.19 -49.44
C GLN A 445 -52.65 42.66 -49.82
N ASP A 446 -51.43 43.19 -49.97
CA ASP A 446 -51.25 44.59 -50.30
C ASP A 446 -51.39 44.77 -51.82
N ALA A 447 -52.19 45.75 -52.22
CA ALA A 447 -52.34 46.11 -53.62
C ALA A 447 -51.10 46.90 -54.08
N ASP A 448 -50.61 46.59 -55.28
CA ASP A 448 -49.62 47.44 -55.94
C ASP A 448 -50.28 48.78 -56.27
N PHE A 449 -49.97 49.78 -55.47
CA PHE A 449 -50.56 51.11 -55.57
C PHE A 449 -50.39 51.71 -56.98
N ALA A 450 -49.29 51.43 -57.67
CA ALA A 450 -49.05 51.96 -59.00
C ALA A 450 -50.00 51.30 -60.03
N ALA A 451 -50.15 49.98 -59.97
CA ALA A 451 -51.04 49.24 -60.87
C ALA A 451 -52.52 49.57 -60.61
N GLU A 452 -52.93 49.61 -59.34
CA GLU A 452 -54.31 49.89 -58.95
C GLU A 452 -54.70 51.34 -59.26
N THR A 453 -53.82 52.31 -59.02
CA THR A 453 -54.08 53.72 -59.38
C THR A 453 -54.16 53.91 -60.90
N ALA A 454 -53.34 53.19 -61.67
CA ALA A 454 -53.43 53.21 -63.13
C ALA A 454 -54.72 52.57 -63.65
N ALA A 455 -55.16 51.46 -63.05
CA ALA A 455 -56.42 50.81 -63.38
C ALA A 455 -57.63 51.69 -63.02
N LEU A 456 -57.61 52.33 -61.83
CA LEU A 456 -58.63 53.29 -61.41
C LEU A 456 -58.68 54.50 -62.34
N SER A 457 -57.52 55.09 -62.67
CA SER A 457 -57.44 56.22 -63.59
C SER A 457 -57.94 55.84 -64.98
N ARG A 458 -57.57 54.67 -65.50
CA ARG A 458 -58.11 54.13 -66.77
C ARG A 458 -59.63 53.93 -66.69
N ALA A 459 -60.14 53.37 -65.60
CA ALA A 459 -61.57 53.15 -65.39
C ALA A 459 -62.33 54.48 -65.32
N GLN A 460 -61.78 55.50 -64.66
CA GLN A 460 -62.35 56.85 -64.60
C GLN A 460 -62.36 57.51 -65.99
N ILE A 461 -61.27 57.38 -66.76
CA ILE A 461 -61.20 57.89 -68.14
C ILE A 461 -62.19 57.16 -69.04
N LEU A 462 -62.30 55.82 -68.93
CA LEU A 462 -63.27 55.03 -69.69
C LEU A 462 -64.72 55.31 -69.30
N GLN A 463 -65.00 55.60 -68.03
CA GLN A 463 -66.34 56.03 -67.59
C GLN A 463 -66.66 57.41 -68.15
N GLN A 464 -65.72 58.36 -68.10
CA GLN A 464 -65.91 59.70 -68.69
C GLN A 464 -66.07 59.64 -70.21
N ALA A 465 -65.22 58.86 -70.90
CA ALA A 465 -65.29 58.64 -72.35
C ALA A 465 -66.54 57.84 -72.75
N GLY A 466 -66.94 56.86 -71.95
CA GLY A 466 -68.15 56.07 -72.16
C GLY A 466 -69.41 56.93 -72.05
N VAL A 467 -69.47 57.84 -71.07
CA VAL A 467 -70.55 58.82 -70.95
C VAL A 467 -70.56 59.79 -72.13
N THR A 468 -69.42 60.33 -72.56
CA THR A 468 -69.38 61.23 -73.72
C THR A 468 -69.75 60.52 -75.03
N VAL A 469 -69.28 59.31 -75.26
CA VAL A 469 -69.67 58.48 -76.41
C VAL A 469 -71.15 58.12 -76.34
N LEU A 470 -71.70 57.78 -75.18
CA LEU A 470 -73.14 57.55 -75.03
C LEU A 470 -73.94 58.81 -75.34
N THR A 471 -73.51 59.99 -74.86
CA THR A 471 -74.19 61.25 -75.16
C THR A 471 -74.15 61.59 -76.65
N GLN A 472 -73.04 61.31 -77.34
CA GLN A 472 -72.89 61.58 -78.77
C GLN A 472 -73.61 60.53 -79.64
N ALA A 473 -73.58 59.26 -79.25
CA ALA A 473 -74.33 58.18 -79.89
C ALA A 473 -75.85 58.32 -79.68
N ASN A 474 -76.31 58.90 -78.58
CA ASN A 474 -77.72 59.25 -78.38
C ASN A 474 -78.13 60.51 -79.16
N ALA A 475 -77.20 61.43 -79.44
CA ALA A 475 -77.46 62.63 -80.24
C ALA A 475 -77.55 62.35 -81.75
N ALA A 476 -76.79 61.37 -82.27
CA ALA A 476 -76.77 61.06 -83.71
C ALA A 476 -78.15 60.56 -84.28
N PRO A 477 -78.90 59.66 -83.63
CA PRO A 477 -80.25 59.29 -84.03
C PRO A 477 -81.23 60.47 -83.95
N GLN A 478 -81.06 61.36 -82.97
CA GLN A 478 -81.88 62.57 -82.85
C GLN A 478 -81.61 63.56 -83.99
N ALA A 479 -80.37 63.67 -84.45
CA ALA A 479 -80.02 64.46 -85.65
C ALA A 479 -80.62 63.86 -86.93
N VAL A 480 -80.67 62.52 -87.06
CA VAL A 480 -81.32 61.85 -88.19
C VAL A 480 -82.84 62.05 -88.17
N LEU A 481 -83.47 62.07 -86.99
CA LEU A 481 -84.89 62.39 -86.84
C LEU A 481 -85.22 63.86 -87.18
N GLN A 482 -84.24 64.78 -87.08
CA GLN A 482 -84.41 66.16 -87.56
C GLN A 482 -84.35 66.29 -89.08
N LEU A 483 -83.72 65.35 -89.80
CA LEU A 483 -83.67 65.31 -91.27
C LEU A 483 -84.90 64.65 -91.92
N LEU A 484 -85.71 63.94 -91.12
CA LEU A 484 -86.96 63.29 -91.54
C LEU A 484 -88.22 64.13 -91.23
N ARG A 485 -88.04 65.36 -90.75
CA ARG A 485 -89.09 66.38 -90.59
C ARG A 485 -88.89 67.47 -91.63
#